data_AF-A0A7S4VS65-F1
#
_entry.id   AF-A0A7S4VS65-F1
#
_cell.length_a   1.000
_cell.length_b   1.000
_cell.length_c   1.000
_cell.angle_alpha   90.00
_cell.angle_beta   90.00
_cell.angle_gamma   90.00
#
_symmetry.space_group_name_H-M   'P 1'
#
loop_
_entity.id
_entity.type
_entity.pdbx_description
1 polymer ?
#
loop_
_entity_poly.entity_id
_entity_poly.type
_entity_poly.pdbx_seq_one_letter_code
_entity_poly.pdbx_strand_id
1 'polypeptide(L)'
;EPRSRATRSRGRCPGGLGKAMPMLPTPSRQAAPVPTTPQPPPPPPPPPTSALPPAREVVPPPPPPNPAPQPVAATAPAKPAAGIVLGVEGVEACVLAVKRGARLEHLLCTRCDDPASGPFKLSSSAALELLSVGGDALREEDGADTVLGSTLAASGCAWALEHFLLVTVSSGRHAGLRAVGIGSNLKKRRRAAHLGLAATVVLHAEGQAGQAPAAYASISELARAAQLAHDELLRGAGSSAGHLQPNQQ
;
A
#
# COMPACT_ATOMS: atom_id res chain seq x y z
N GLU A 1 41.72 -8.19 13.59
CA GLU A 1 41.24 -6.80 13.67
C GLU A 1 41.58 -6.02 12.41
N PRO A 2 40.61 -5.43 11.71
CA PRO A 2 40.85 -4.26 10.88
C PRO A 2 40.01 -3.07 11.36
N ARG A 3 40.69 -1.94 11.52
CA ARG A 3 40.21 -0.70 12.14
C ARG A 3 39.28 0.09 11.23
N SER A 4 38.22 0.61 11.85
CA SER A 4 37.29 1.63 11.36
C SER A 4 37.96 2.84 10.70
N ARG A 5 37.37 3.32 9.61
CA ARG A 5 37.44 4.74 9.21
C ARG A 5 36.03 5.26 8.93
N ALA A 6 35.48 5.95 9.91
CA ALA A 6 34.31 6.81 9.76
C ALA A 6 34.78 8.21 9.38
N THR A 7 34.43 8.68 8.19
CA THR A 7 34.61 10.09 7.78
C THR A 7 33.32 10.86 8.04
N ARG A 8 33.36 11.69 9.09
CA ARG A 8 32.40 12.77 9.34
C ARG A 8 32.65 13.90 8.34
N SER A 9 31.62 14.32 7.62
CA SER A 9 31.59 15.63 6.97
C SER A 9 30.53 16.48 7.66
N ARG A 10 30.98 17.46 8.45
CA ARG A 10 30.14 18.52 9.02
C ARG A 10 30.17 19.71 8.06
N GLY A 11 29.16 19.81 7.21
CA GLY A 11 28.89 21.02 6.44
C GLY A 11 28.19 22.05 7.31
N ARG A 12 28.92 23.08 7.73
CA ARG A 12 28.44 24.23 8.50
C ARG A 12 28.18 25.36 7.49
N CYS A 13 26.92 25.70 7.22
CA CYS A 13 26.58 26.89 6.43
C CYS A 13 26.45 28.12 7.33
N PRO A 14 27.15 29.23 7.06
CA PRO A 14 27.01 30.47 7.79
C PRO A 14 25.91 31.37 7.21
N GLY A 15 25.18 32.03 8.11
CA GLY A 15 24.87 33.46 8.03
C GLY A 15 24.04 33.97 6.85
N GLY A 16 22.73 34.10 7.07
CA GLY A 16 21.85 34.98 6.30
C GLY A 16 20.94 35.77 7.24
N LEU A 17 21.48 36.83 7.86
CA LEU A 17 20.70 37.82 8.62
C LEU A 17 19.89 38.69 7.65
N GLY A 18 18.70 38.21 7.29
CA GLY A 18 17.68 39.01 6.61
C GLY A 18 17.05 39.99 7.59
N LYS A 19 17.22 41.29 7.32
CA LYS A 19 16.59 42.41 8.02
C LYS A 19 15.08 42.20 8.12
N ALA A 20 14.55 42.16 9.34
CA ALA A 20 13.12 42.23 9.62
C ALA A 20 12.59 43.58 9.13
N MET A 21 11.65 43.56 8.18
CA MET A 21 10.84 44.73 7.86
C MET A 21 9.81 44.94 8.98
N PRO A 22 9.56 46.18 9.41
CA PRO A 22 8.46 46.47 10.32
C PRO A 22 7.14 46.15 9.60
N MET A 23 6.46 45.10 10.05
CA MET A 23 5.08 44.84 9.65
C MET A 23 4.22 46.00 10.15
N LEU A 24 3.62 46.71 9.20
CA LEU A 24 2.56 47.67 9.47
C LEU A 24 1.40 46.94 10.18
N PRO A 25 0.79 47.55 11.22
CA PRO A 25 -0.34 46.97 11.91
C PRO A 25 -1.53 46.85 10.94
N THR A 26 -1.93 45.62 10.67
CA THR A 26 -3.15 45.29 9.92
C THR A 26 -4.35 45.88 10.67
N PRO A 27 -5.26 46.62 10.02
CA PRO A 27 -6.45 47.15 10.68
C PRO A 27 -7.28 45.99 11.22
N SER A 28 -7.59 46.04 12.52
CA SER A 28 -8.53 45.17 13.20
C SER A 28 -9.84 45.12 12.43
N ARG A 29 -10.02 44.05 11.66
CA ARG A 29 -11.26 43.75 10.94
C ARG A 29 -12.31 43.45 12.00
N GLN A 30 -13.13 44.45 12.33
CA GLN A 30 -14.35 44.25 13.11
C GLN A 30 -15.13 43.12 12.44
N ALA A 31 -15.24 42.00 13.16
CA ALA A 31 -16.06 40.89 12.75
C ALA A 31 -17.50 41.39 12.65
N ALA A 32 -18.06 41.38 11.44
CA ALA A 32 -19.48 41.59 11.25
C ALA A 32 -20.24 40.53 12.08
N PRO A 33 -21.34 40.91 12.76
CA PRO A 33 -22.16 39.97 13.51
C PRO A 33 -22.61 38.84 12.58
N VAL A 34 -22.20 37.62 12.92
CA VAL A 34 -22.57 36.42 12.18
C VAL A 34 -24.09 36.28 12.31
N PRO A 35 -24.85 36.19 11.20
CA PRO A 35 -26.28 35.98 11.27
C PRO A 35 -26.55 34.65 11.97
N THR A 36 -27.19 34.72 13.14
CA THR A 36 -27.62 33.57 13.93
C THR A 36 -28.60 32.77 13.07
N THR A 37 -28.08 31.73 12.42
CA THR A 37 -28.94 30.83 11.64
C THR A 37 -29.77 30.06 12.66
N PRO A 38 -31.11 30.07 12.56
CA PRO A 38 -31.97 29.37 13.50
C PRO A 38 -31.58 27.90 13.54
N GLN A 39 -31.21 27.44 14.74
CA GLN A 39 -30.87 26.05 14.99
C GLN A 39 -32.09 25.19 14.62
N PRO A 40 -31.95 24.19 13.74
CA PRO A 40 -33.05 23.31 13.40
C PRO A 40 -33.53 22.59 14.68
N PRO A 41 -34.85 22.33 14.80
CA PRO A 41 -35.40 21.65 15.96
C PRO A 41 -34.73 20.27 16.13
N PRO A 42 -34.53 19.82 17.38
CA PRO A 42 -33.97 18.50 17.63
C PRO A 42 -34.83 17.43 16.95
N PRO A 43 -34.21 16.37 16.38
CA PRO A 43 -34.96 15.28 15.78
C PRO A 43 -35.89 14.63 16.82
N PRO A 44 -37.08 14.16 16.41
CA PRO A 44 -37.98 13.47 17.31
C PRO A 44 -37.31 12.22 17.91
N PRO A 45 -37.65 11.84 19.15
CA PRO A 45 -37.15 10.61 19.73
C PRO A 45 -37.55 9.41 18.86
N PRO A 46 -36.69 8.38 18.74
CA PRO A 46 -37.02 7.18 18.01
C PRO A 46 -38.26 6.51 18.64
N PRO A 47 -39.15 5.90 17.83
CA PRO A 47 -40.31 5.19 18.35
C PRO A 47 -39.85 4.03 19.26
N PRO A 48 -40.65 3.69 20.29
CA PRO A 48 -40.37 2.54 21.14
C PRO A 48 -40.26 1.29 20.27
N THR A 49 -39.09 0.66 20.28
CA THR A 49 -38.86 -0.60 19.59
C THR A 49 -39.81 -1.64 20.18
N SER A 50 -40.83 -2.02 19.42
CA SER A 50 -41.69 -3.15 19.76
C SER A 50 -40.82 -4.36 20.05
N ALA A 51 -40.82 -4.80 21.30
CA ALA A 51 -40.06 -5.96 21.74
C ALA A 51 -40.46 -7.17 20.88
N LEU A 52 -39.48 -7.70 20.12
CA LEU A 52 -39.67 -8.98 19.45
C LEU A 52 -39.97 -10.05 20.51
N PRO A 53 -40.90 -10.97 20.23
CA PRO A 53 -41.13 -12.11 21.11
C PRO A 53 -39.84 -12.93 21.26
N PRO A 54 -39.61 -13.56 22.43
CA PRO A 54 -38.44 -14.40 22.64
C PRO A 54 -38.45 -15.53 21.60
N ALA A 55 -37.41 -15.56 20.76
CA ALA A 55 -37.19 -16.64 19.83
C ALA A 55 -37.12 -17.95 20.61
N ARG A 56 -37.96 -18.92 20.24
CA ARG A 56 -37.86 -20.29 20.78
C ARG A 56 -36.44 -20.79 20.52
N GLU A 57 -35.74 -21.10 21.60
CA GLU A 57 -34.41 -21.67 21.59
C GLU A 57 -34.50 -23.09 20.99
N VAL A 58 -34.22 -23.19 19.70
CA VAL A 58 -34.07 -24.48 19.01
C VAL A 58 -32.70 -25.01 19.40
N VAL A 59 -32.68 -26.02 20.26
CA VAL A 59 -31.47 -26.76 20.60
C VAL A 59 -30.87 -27.34 19.31
N PRO A 60 -29.68 -26.89 18.87
CA PRO A 60 -29.08 -27.41 17.65
C PRO A 60 -28.72 -28.88 17.86
N PRO A 61 -28.88 -29.73 16.83
CA PRO A 61 -28.47 -31.12 16.89
C PRO A 61 -26.96 -31.21 17.17
N PRO A 62 -26.50 -32.26 17.88
CA PRO A 62 -25.09 -32.46 18.16
C PRO A 62 -24.29 -32.50 16.85
N PRO A 63 -23.09 -31.86 16.80
CA PRO A 63 -22.26 -31.90 15.61
C PRO A 63 -21.88 -33.34 15.27
N PRO A 64 -21.79 -33.69 13.97
CA PRO A 64 -21.32 -35.00 13.56
C PRO A 64 -19.90 -35.25 14.10
N PRO A 65 -19.54 -36.51 14.40
CA PRO A 65 -18.20 -36.86 14.85
C PRO A 65 -17.16 -36.36 13.86
N ASN A 66 -16.19 -35.61 14.36
CA ASN A 66 -15.15 -34.98 13.57
C ASN A 66 -14.41 -36.09 12.79
N PRO A 67 -14.34 -36.05 11.45
CA PRO A 67 -13.61 -37.05 10.70
C PRO A 67 -12.15 -37.03 11.13
N ALA A 68 -11.57 -38.23 11.29
CA ALA A 68 -10.17 -38.38 11.67
C ALA A 68 -9.28 -37.53 10.75
N PRO A 69 -8.30 -36.78 11.31
CA PRO A 69 -7.44 -35.92 10.51
C PRO A 69 -6.75 -36.75 9.44
N GLN A 70 -7.13 -36.52 8.17
CA GLN A 70 -6.45 -37.17 7.06
C GLN A 70 -5.02 -36.64 7.00
N PRO A 71 -4.02 -37.50 6.73
CA PRO A 71 -2.65 -37.08 6.54
C PRO A 71 -2.60 -36.13 5.34
N VAL A 72 -2.51 -34.83 5.62
CA VAL A 72 -2.27 -33.82 4.60
C VAL A 72 -0.93 -34.17 3.95
N ALA A 73 -0.97 -34.58 2.68
CA ALA A 73 0.23 -34.80 1.90
C ALA A 73 1.11 -33.56 2.04
N ALA A 74 2.30 -33.73 2.59
CA ALA A 74 3.24 -32.64 2.82
C ALA A 74 3.58 -32.01 1.47
N THR A 75 2.94 -30.89 1.16
CA THR A 75 3.23 -30.10 -0.04
C THR A 75 4.71 -29.73 0.04
N ALA A 76 5.49 -30.16 -0.95
CA ALA A 76 6.91 -29.84 -1.04
C ALA A 76 7.11 -28.32 -0.83
N PRO A 77 8.15 -27.91 -0.10
CA PRO A 77 8.38 -26.50 0.23
C PRO A 77 8.43 -25.70 -1.07
N ALA A 78 7.44 -24.83 -1.27
CA ALA A 78 7.39 -23.97 -2.43
C ALA A 78 8.66 -23.11 -2.43
N LYS A 79 9.35 -23.10 -3.57
CA LYS A 79 10.51 -22.23 -3.82
C LYS A 79 10.12 -20.80 -3.38
N PRO A 80 10.95 -20.10 -2.58
CA PRO A 80 10.60 -18.79 -2.04
C PRO A 80 10.19 -17.87 -3.18
N ALA A 81 9.08 -17.17 -3.00
CA ALA A 81 8.58 -16.22 -3.98
C ALA A 81 9.64 -15.14 -4.19
N ALA A 82 10.12 -15.00 -5.43
CA ALA A 82 11.12 -14.00 -5.77
C ALA A 82 10.49 -12.61 -5.61
N GLY A 83 10.92 -11.87 -4.60
CA GLY A 83 10.65 -10.44 -4.46
C GLY A 83 11.95 -9.67 -4.66
N ILE A 84 11.91 -8.57 -5.41
CA ILE A 84 13.04 -7.66 -5.56
C ILE A 84 12.75 -6.40 -4.74
N VAL A 85 13.58 -6.13 -3.74
CA VAL A 85 13.45 -4.96 -2.87
C VAL A 85 14.06 -3.73 -3.54
N LEU A 86 13.33 -2.63 -3.48
CA LEU A 86 13.63 -1.34 -4.07
C LEU A 86 13.72 -0.31 -2.95
N GLY A 87 14.81 0.45 -2.93
CA GLY A 87 14.97 1.60 -2.05
C GLY A 87 15.00 2.88 -2.88
N VAL A 88 13.94 3.69 -2.82
CA VAL A 88 13.86 4.98 -3.52
C VAL A 88 13.53 6.07 -2.51
N GLU A 89 14.46 7.00 -2.26
CA GLU A 89 14.27 8.19 -1.41
C GLU A 89 13.51 7.95 -0.09
N GLY A 90 13.86 6.88 0.65
CA GLY A 90 13.21 6.55 1.93
C GLY A 90 11.87 5.82 1.81
N VAL A 91 11.51 5.38 0.60
CA VAL A 91 10.44 4.41 0.35
C VAL A 91 11.08 3.03 0.19
N GLU A 92 10.66 2.10 1.03
CA GLU A 92 10.90 0.67 0.84
C GLU A 92 9.74 0.10 0.02
N ALA A 93 10.06 -0.51 -1.12
CA ALA A 93 9.09 -1.12 -2.03
C ALA A 93 9.60 -2.48 -2.54
N CYS A 94 8.72 -3.34 -3.03
CA CYS A 94 9.13 -4.53 -3.75
C CYS A 94 8.05 -4.97 -4.75
N VAL A 95 8.47 -5.68 -5.80
CA VAL A 95 7.54 -6.31 -6.76
C VAL A 95 7.39 -7.77 -6.39
N LEU A 96 6.16 -8.22 -6.15
CA LEU A 96 5.84 -9.60 -5.82
C LEU A 96 5.06 -10.28 -6.95
N ALA A 97 5.45 -11.52 -7.26
CA ALA A 97 4.70 -12.40 -8.14
C ALA A 97 3.76 -13.30 -7.32
N VAL A 98 2.45 -13.09 -7.43
CA VAL A 98 1.41 -13.82 -6.71
C VAL A 98 0.66 -14.73 -7.67
N LYS A 99 0.63 -16.04 -7.37
CA LYS A 99 -0.08 -17.02 -8.20
C LYS A 99 -1.48 -17.29 -7.64
N ARG A 100 -2.51 -16.95 -8.40
CA ARG A 100 -3.93 -17.19 -8.06
C ARG A 100 -4.57 -18.12 -9.07
N GLY A 101 -4.61 -19.41 -8.72
CA GLY A 101 -5.02 -20.46 -9.66
C GLY A 101 -4.09 -20.49 -10.88
N ALA A 102 -4.66 -20.28 -12.07
CA ALA A 102 -3.91 -20.22 -13.33
C ALA A 102 -3.29 -18.84 -13.63
N ARG A 103 -3.64 -17.80 -12.86
CA ARG A 103 -3.17 -16.43 -13.10
C ARG A 103 -1.92 -16.13 -12.29
N LEU A 104 -0.92 -15.54 -12.94
CA LEU A 104 0.22 -14.92 -12.28
C LEU A 104 0.01 -13.40 -12.29
N GLU A 105 0.08 -12.79 -11.11
CA GLU A 105 -0.14 -11.37 -10.91
C GLU A 105 1.12 -10.74 -10.33
N HIS A 106 1.52 -9.59 -10.84
CA HIS A 106 2.64 -8.83 -10.30
C HIS A 106 2.10 -7.63 -9.53
N LEU A 107 2.39 -7.55 -8.24
CA LEU A 107 1.88 -6.52 -7.35
C LEU A 107 3.05 -5.70 -6.81
N LEU A 108 2.92 -4.38 -6.91
CA LEU A 108 3.82 -3.45 -6.21
C LEU A 108 3.41 -3.36 -4.75
N CYS A 109 4.33 -3.76 -3.87
CA CYS A 109 4.22 -3.64 -2.43
C CYS A 109 5.05 -2.45 -1.97
N THR A 110 4.49 -1.67 -1.05
CA THR A 110 5.15 -0.48 -0.49
C THR A 110 5.00 -0.50 1.01
N ARG A 111 6.03 -0.06 1.73
CA ARG A 111 6.02 -0.01 3.20
C ARG A 111 6.14 1.42 3.70
N CYS A 112 5.29 1.78 4.65
CA CYS A 112 5.29 3.10 5.26
C CYS A 112 5.69 3.01 6.73
N ASP A 113 6.96 3.32 7.03
CA ASP A 113 7.42 3.46 8.41
C ASP A 113 7.11 4.85 8.97
N ASP A 114 7.31 5.91 8.19
CA ASP A 114 7.00 7.30 8.56
C ASP A 114 6.06 7.98 7.54
N PRO A 115 4.79 8.26 7.88
CA PRO A 115 3.84 8.91 6.98
C PRO A 115 4.17 10.37 6.67
N ALA A 116 5.07 11.01 7.43
CA ALA A 116 5.54 12.37 7.18
C ALA A 116 6.76 12.41 6.23
N SER A 117 7.32 11.25 5.88
CA SER A 117 8.49 11.16 5.02
C SER A 117 8.12 11.16 3.53
N GLY A 118 8.99 11.80 2.73
CA GLY A 118 9.01 11.70 1.27
C GLY A 118 7.63 11.74 0.58
N PRO A 119 7.35 10.82 -0.36
CA PRO A 119 6.14 10.85 -1.17
C PRO A 119 4.87 10.41 -0.42
N PHE A 120 4.96 9.89 0.81
CA PHE A 120 3.78 9.47 1.60
C PHE A 120 2.88 10.64 2.01
N LYS A 121 3.39 11.87 1.98
CA LYS A 121 2.60 13.09 2.22
C LYS A 121 1.53 13.28 1.16
N LEU A 122 1.84 12.94 -0.09
CA LEU A 122 1.00 13.18 -1.26
C LEU A 122 0.27 11.92 -1.74
N SER A 123 0.48 10.75 -1.11
CA SER A 123 0.06 9.48 -1.70
C SER A 123 -1.45 9.38 -1.96
N SER A 124 -2.29 9.82 -1.01
CA SER A 124 -3.75 9.79 -1.20
C SER A 124 -4.23 10.75 -2.29
N SER A 125 -3.72 11.99 -2.31
CA SER A 125 -4.12 12.97 -3.33
C SER A 125 -3.60 12.57 -4.71
N ALA A 126 -2.35 12.10 -4.78
CA ALA A 126 -1.72 11.63 -6.00
C ALA A 126 -2.50 10.45 -6.60
N ALA A 127 -2.87 9.46 -5.79
CA ALA A 127 -3.63 8.31 -6.26
C ALA A 127 -4.97 8.73 -6.87
N LEU A 128 -5.75 9.57 -6.17
CA LEU A 128 -7.05 10.02 -6.67
C LEU A 128 -6.94 10.90 -7.92
N GLU A 129 -5.97 11.81 -7.96
CA GLU A 129 -5.74 12.68 -9.12
C GLU A 129 -5.32 11.88 -10.35
N LEU A 130 -4.32 10.99 -10.20
CA LEU A 130 -3.81 10.16 -11.29
C LEU A 130 -4.86 9.18 -11.81
N LEU A 131 -5.70 8.63 -10.93
CA LEU A 131 -6.78 7.73 -11.34
C LEU A 131 -7.92 8.49 -12.03
N SER A 132 -8.08 9.79 -11.76
CA SER A 132 -9.21 10.61 -12.21
C SER A 132 -10.57 9.99 -11.82
N VAL A 133 -10.65 9.44 -10.60
CA VAL A 133 -11.86 8.79 -10.05
C VAL A 133 -12.25 9.37 -8.70
N GLY A 134 -13.52 9.21 -8.33
CA GLY A 134 -14.00 9.50 -6.97
C GLY A 134 -13.51 8.48 -5.94
N GLY A 135 -13.61 8.82 -4.65
CA GLY A 135 -13.14 7.97 -3.54
C GLY A 135 -13.78 6.58 -3.50
N ASP A 136 -15.02 6.43 -3.97
CA ASP A 136 -15.76 5.15 -3.98
C ASP A 136 -15.22 4.15 -5.01
N ALA A 137 -14.31 4.56 -5.88
CA ALA A 137 -13.67 3.69 -6.86
C ALA A 137 -12.54 2.83 -6.27
N LEU A 138 -12.23 2.96 -4.98
CA LEU A 138 -11.19 2.18 -4.31
C LEU A 138 -11.81 1.15 -3.36
N ARG A 139 -11.49 -0.12 -3.58
CA ARG A 139 -11.85 -1.22 -2.69
C ARG A 139 -10.63 -1.63 -1.87
N GLU A 140 -10.76 -1.58 -0.55
CA GLU A 140 -9.71 -1.94 0.40
C GLU A 140 -9.99 -3.31 1.03
N GLU A 141 -8.97 -4.16 1.12
CA GLU A 141 -9.03 -5.48 1.76
C GLU A 141 -7.87 -5.62 2.76
N ASP A 142 -8.19 -5.62 4.06
CA ASP A 142 -7.20 -5.67 5.15
C ASP A 142 -6.94 -7.12 5.58
N GLY A 143 -5.78 -7.66 5.24
CA GLY A 143 -5.34 -9.00 5.66
C GLY A 143 -6.18 -10.20 5.19
N ALA A 144 -7.21 -10.01 4.36
CA ALA A 144 -8.14 -11.08 3.96
C ALA A 144 -7.53 -12.10 2.97
N ASP A 145 -6.44 -11.72 2.31
CA ASP A 145 -5.88 -12.48 1.20
C ASP A 145 -4.79 -13.46 1.65
N THR A 146 -5.18 -14.71 1.89
CA THR A 146 -4.27 -15.75 2.40
C THR A 146 -3.14 -16.11 1.43
N VAL A 147 -3.39 -16.02 0.11
CA VAL A 147 -2.38 -16.29 -0.92
C VAL A 147 -1.34 -15.18 -0.94
N LEU A 148 -1.77 -13.92 -0.86
CA LEU A 148 -0.85 -12.79 -0.74
C LEU A 148 -0.07 -12.85 0.57
N GLY A 149 -0.72 -13.12 1.70
CA GLY A 149 -0.07 -13.22 3.01
C GLY A 149 1.00 -14.31 3.06
N SER A 150 0.71 -15.50 2.50
CA SER A 150 1.70 -16.58 2.37
C SER A 150 2.84 -16.23 1.42
N THR A 151 2.56 -15.51 0.32
CA THR A 151 3.59 -15.05 -0.63
C THR A 151 4.54 -14.03 0.02
N LEU A 152 3.98 -13.08 0.79
CA LEU A 152 4.74 -12.11 1.59
C LEU A 152 5.58 -12.78 2.67
N ALA A 153 5.04 -13.80 3.33
CA ALA A 153 5.80 -14.60 4.29
C ALA A 153 6.96 -15.34 3.63
N ALA A 154 6.72 -15.91 2.43
CA ALA A 154 7.71 -16.69 1.70
C ALA A 154 8.82 -15.84 1.04
N SER A 155 8.57 -14.58 0.72
CA SER A 155 9.62 -13.69 0.19
C SER A 155 10.71 -13.38 1.22
N GLY A 156 10.43 -13.64 2.50
CA GLY A 156 11.31 -13.25 3.60
C GLY A 156 11.41 -11.73 3.74
N CYS A 157 12.12 -11.27 4.77
CA CYS A 157 12.29 -9.86 5.18
C CYS A 157 11.15 -9.30 6.04
N ALA A 158 11.26 -8.00 6.39
CA ALA A 158 10.37 -7.29 7.31
C ALA A 158 8.89 -7.31 6.88
N TRP A 159 8.63 -7.53 5.59
CA TRP A 159 7.29 -7.63 4.99
C TRP A 159 6.42 -8.76 5.58
N ALA A 160 7.04 -9.84 6.03
CA ALA A 160 6.35 -11.01 6.57
C ALA A 160 5.75 -10.77 7.97
N LEU A 161 6.27 -9.80 8.71
CA LEU A 161 5.91 -9.56 10.11
C LEU A 161 4.80 -8.52 10.29
N GLU A 162 4.49 -7.78 9.23
CA GLU A 162 3.55 -6.68 9.28
C GLU A 162 2.22 -7.01 8.59
N HIS A 163 1.16 -6.35 9.05
CA HIS A 163 -0.12 -6.40 8.36
C HIS A 163 -0.03 -5.72 7.00
N PHE A 164 -0.84 -6.19 6.05
CA PHE A 164 -0.94 -5.62 4.71
C PHE A 164 -2.37 -5.22 4.37
N LEU A 165 -2.51 -4.22 3.52
CA LEU A 165 -3.76 -3.76 2.92
C LEU A 165 -3.63 -3.87 1.41
N LEU A 166 -4.52 -4.62 0.77
CA LEU A 166 -4.65 -4.65 -0.68
C LEU A 166 -5.67 -3.59 -1.11
N VAL A 167 -5.28 -2.70 -2.02
CA VAL A 167 -6.19 -1.72 -2.62
C VAL A 167 -6.38 -2.05 -4.08
N THR A 168 -7.64 -2.12 -4.51
CA THR A 168 -8.05 -2.42 -5.89
C THR A 168 -8.91 -1.29 -6.44
N VAL A 169 -8.63 -0.84 -7.66
CA VAL A 169 -9.49 0.11 -8.37
C VAL A 169 -10.70 -0.65 -8.93
N SER A 170 -11.91 -0.27 -8.52
CA SER A 170 -13.17 -0.95 -8.88
C SER A 170 -13.79 -0.42 -10.17
N SER A 171 -13.49 0.82 -10.59
CA SER A 171 -14.12 1.47 -11.74
C SER A 171 -13.18 2.49 -12.43
N GLY A 172 -13.56 2.93 -13.63
CA GLY A 172 -12.80 3.89 -14.43
C GLY A 172 -11.75 3.26 -15.36
N ARG A 173 -10.90 4.09 -15.96
CA ARG A 173 -9.86 3.68 -16.94
C ARG A 173 -8.86 2.67 -16.36
N HIS A 174 -8.64 2.74 -15.05
CA HIS A 174 -7.65 1.95 -14.33
C HIS A 174 -8.27 0.81 -13.50
N ALA A 175 -9.52 0.43 -13.80
CA ALA A 175 -10.20 -0.66 -13.08
C ALA A 175 -9.39 -1.96 -13.14
N GLY A 176 -9.28 -2.63 -11.99
CA GLY A 176 -8.50 -3.86 -11.81
C GLY A 176 -7.03 -3.64 -11.42
N LEU A 177 -6.51 -2.41 -11.49
CA LEU A 177 -5.19 -2.11 -10.93
C LEU A 177 -5.17 -2.33 -9.42
N ARG A 178 -4.06 -2.86 -8.93
CA ARG A 178 -3.88 -3.26 -7.54
C ARG A 178 -2.51 -2.88 -7.01
N ALA A 179 -2.45 -2.56 -5.73
CA ALA A 179 -1.23 -2.34 -4.99
C ALA A 179 -1.37 -2.78 -3.54
N VAL A 180 -0.25 -3.11 -2.91
CA VAL A 180 -0.21 -3.59 -1.52
C VAL A 180 0.51 -2.57 -0.66
N GLY A 181 -0.12 -2.18 0.44
CA GLY A 181 0.46 -1.29 1.44
C GLY A 181 0.73 -2.00 2.75
N ILE A 182 1.93 -1.81 3.28
CA ILE A 182 2.43 -2.47 4.48
C ILE A 182 2.79 -1.41 5.52
N GLY A 183 2.47 -1.69 6.78
CA GLY A 183 2.65 -0.75 7.88
C GLY A 183 2.02 -1.21 9.19
N SER A 184 2.55 -0.67 10.29
CA SER A 184 2.17 -1.03 11.66
C SER A 184 0.73 -0.69 12.06
N ASN A 185 0.02 0.15 11.29
CA ASN A 185 -1.40 0.45 11.51
C ASN A 185 -2.12 0.74 10.19
N LEU A 186 -3.47 0.73 10.22
CA LEU A 186 -4.29 0.89 9.03
C LEU A 186 -4.02 2.19 8.26
N LYS A 187 -3.74 3.30 8.96
CA LYS A 187 -3.45 4.59 8.30
C LYS A 187 -2.15 4.53 7.50
N LYS A 188 -1.10 3.89 8.03
CA LYS A 188 0.17 3.68 7.33
C LYS A 188 0.00 2.73 6.16
N ARG A 189 -0.70 1.60 6.35
CA ARG A 189 -1.01 0.65 5.28
C ARG A 189 -1.74 1.32 4.12
N ARG A 190 -2.78 2.11 4.41
CA ARG A 190 -3.53 2.87 3.39
C ARG A 190 -2.65 3.86 2.64
N ARG A 191 -1.83 4.64 3.34
CA ARG A 191 -0.89 5.59 2.72
C ARG A 191 0.10 4.88 1.79
N ALA A 192 0.64 3.75 2.23
CA ALA A 192 1.52 2.93 1.42
C ALA A 192 0.78 2.41 0.18
N ALA A 193 -0.36 1.75 0.35
CA ALA A 193 -1.12 1.17 -0.75
C ALA A 193 -1.49 2.24 -1.81
N HIS A 194 -1.87 3.45 -1.39
CA HIS A 194 -2.14 4.55 -2.31
C HIS A 194 -0.88 5.01 -3.06
N LEU A 195 0.29 5.06 -2.40
CA LEU A 195 1.54 5.39 -3.07
C LEU A 195 1.90 4.34 -4.12
N GLY A 196 1.82 3.06 -3.75
CA GLY A 196 2.02 1.95 -4.67
C GLY A 196 1.05 2.01 -5.84
N LEU A 197 -0.22 2.33 -5.57
CA LEU A 197 -1.24 2.45 -6.62
C LEU A 197 -0.96 3.61 -7.57
N ALA A 198 -0.56 4.77 -7.05
CA ALA A 198 -0.15 5.92 -7.85
C ALA A 198 1.05 5.56 -8.77
N ALA A 199 2.06 4.87 -8.24
CA ALA A 199 3.19 4.40 -9.04
C ALA A 199 2.77 3.38 -10.11
N THR A 200 1.87 2.44 -9.79
CA THR A 200 1.32 1.49 -10.76
C THR A 200 0.54 2.21 -11.87
N VAL A 201 -0.21 3.28 -11.55
CA VAL A 201 -0.90 4.09 -12.57
C VAL A 201 0.10 4.78 -13.50
N VAL A 202 1.18 5.36 -12.95
CA VAL A 202 2.24 5.98 -13.76
C VAL A 202 2.86 4.96 -14.73
N LEU A 203 3.18 3.76 -14.26
CA LEU A 203 3.69 2.67 -15.10
C LEU A 203 2.76 2.33 -16.26
N HIS A 204 1.46 2.24 -16.00
CA HIS A 204 0.47 1.97 -17.04
C HIS A 204 0.23 3.15 -17.99
N ALA A 205 0.47 4.38 -17.54
CA ALA A 205 0.28 5.60 -18.32
C ALA A 205 1.47 5.93 -19.23
N GLU A 206 2.70 5.51 -18.91
CA GLU A 206 3.90 5.77 -19.73
C GLU A 206 3.80 5.17 -21.15
N GLY A 207 2.99 4.12 -21.34
CA GLY A 207 2.65 3.62 -22.69
C GLY A 207 1.74 4.55 -23.50
N GLN A 208 1.20 5.62 -22.89
CA GLN A 208 0.18 6.49 -23.45
C GLN A 208 0.61 7.96 -23.41
N ALA A 209 1.81 8.28 -23.90
CA ALA A 209 2.33 9.61 -24.31
C ALA A 209 2.18 10.81 -23.34
N GLY A 210 1.65 10.63 -22.13
CA GLY A 210 1.47 11.66 -21.13
C GLY A 210 2.63 11.65 -20.13
N GLN A 211 3.41 12.73 -20.08
CA GLN A 211 4.34 12.94 -18.97
C GLN A 211 3.53 13.19 -17.69
N ALA A 212 3.87 12.47 -16.62
CA ALA A 212 3.35 12.75 -15.30
C ALA A 212 3.77 14.17 -14.87
N PRO A 213 2.90 14.91 -14.15
CA PRO A 213 3.24 16.21 -13.59
C PRO A 213 4.53 16.15 -12.76
N ALA A 214 5.37 17.20 -12.83
CA ALA A 214 6.64 17.28 -12.10
C ALA A 214 6.48 17.13 -10.56
N ALA A 215 5.29 17.45 -10.03
CA ALA A 215 4.92 17.23 -8.63
C ALA A 215 5.01 15.74 -8.21
N TYR A 216 5.04 14.82 -9.18
CA TYR A 216 5.09 13.37 -9.00
C TYR A 216 6.43 12.76 -9.40
N ALA A 217 7.52 13.54 -9.37
CA ALA A 217 8.87 13.06 -9.70
C ALA A 217 9.26 11.81 -8.89
N SER A 218 9.18 11.84 -7.55
CA SER A 218 9.52 10.68 -6.71
C SER A 218 8.60 9.47 -6.96
N ILE A 219 7.32 9.69 -7.32
CA ILE A 219 6.40 8.60 -7.69
C ILE A 219 6.81 7.99 -9.04
N SER A 220 7.25 8.83 -9.98
CA SER A 220 7.73 8.39 -11.30
C SER A 220 9.08 7.67 -11.21
N GLU A 221 9.91 8.02 -10.24
CA GLU A 221 11.13 7.26 -9.91
C GLU A 221 10.82 5.90 -9.29
N LEU A 222 9.87 5.86 -8.35
CA LEU A 222 9.39 4.60 -7.78
C LEU A 222 8.78 3.68 -8.85
N ALA A 223 7.98 4.24 -9.76
CA ALA A 223 7.44 3.55 -10.92
C ALA A 223 8.57 2.92 -11.75
N ARG A 224 9.53 3.73 -12.23
CA ARG A 224 10.67 3.22 -13.02
C ARG A 224 11.48 2.15 -12.32
N ALA A 225 11.74 2.30 -11.02
CA ALA A 225 12.40 1.27 -10.22
C ALA A 225 11.58 -0.04 -10.19
N ALA A 226 10.25 0.06 -10.01
CA ALA A 226 9.35 -1.09 -10.04
C ALA A 226 9.32 -1.78 -11.41
N GLN A 227 9.39 -1.03 -12.52
CA GLN A 227 9.49 -1.63 -13.87
C GLN A 227 10.78 -2.44 -14.03
N LEU A 228 11.93 -1.88 -13.63
CA LEU A 228 13.21 -2.58 -13.73
C LEU A 228 13.22 -3.87 -12.89
N ALA A 229 12.66 -3.81 -11.68
CA ALA A 229 12.48 -4.99 -10.83
C ALA A 229 11.54 -6.02 -11.46
N HIS A 230 10.46 -5.58 -12.10
CA HIS A 230 9.54 -6.47 -12.79
C HIS A 230 10.23 -7.19 -13.97
N ASP A 231 10.99 -6.46 -14.78
CA ASP A 231 11.72 -7.02 -15.92
C ASP A 231 12.79 -8.03 -15.46
N GLU A 232 13.48 -7.74 -14.36
CA GLU A 232 14.45 -8.67 -13.77
C GLU A 232 13.78 -9.94 -13.25
N LEU A 233 12.61 -9.83 -12.62
CA LEU A 233 11.83 -10.97 -12.13
C LEU A 233 11.39 -11.87 -13.31
N LEU A 234 10.95 -11.28 -14.42
CA LEU A 234 10.61 -12.02 -15.64
C LEU A 234 11.83 -12.72 -16.24
N ARG A 235 13.00 -12.06 -16.24
CA ARG A 235 14.25 -12.64 -16.75
C ARG A 235 14.74 -13.81 -15.88
N GLY A 236 14.62 -13.68 -14.55
CA GLY A 236 15.02 -14.70 -13.59
C GLY A 236 14.18 -15.98 -13.67
N ALA A 237 12.90 -15.86 -14.01
CA ALA A 237 12.00 -17.01 -14.15
C ALA A 237 12.46 -17.99 -15.25
N GLY A 238 13.08 -17.50 -16.34
CA GLY A 238 13.55 -18.33 -17.45
C GLY A 238 14.86 -19.07 -17.19
N SER A 239 15.72 -18.57 -16.29
CA SER A 239 17.08 -19.11 -16.14
C SER A 239 17.15 -20.38 -15.26
N SER A 240 16.17 -20.62 -14.39
CA SER A 240 16.21 -21.76 -13.46
C SER A 240 15.83 -23.12 -14.06
N ALA A 241 15.43 -23.19 -15.34
CA ALA A 241 15.03 -24.43 -16.00
C ALA A 241 16.19 -25.20 -16.66
N GLY A 242 17.40 -24.63 -16.72
CA GLY A 242 18.49 -25.16 -17.57
C GLY A 242 19.67 -25.85 -16.87
N HIS A 243 19.72 -25.92 -15.54
CA HIS A 243 20.87 -26.50 -14.82
C HIS A 243 20.56 -27.82 -14.13
N LEU A 244 19.93 -28.73 -14.86
CA LEU A 244 20.10 -30.16 -14.59
C LEU A 244 21.40 -30.56 -15.30
N GLN A 245 22.52 -30.54 -14.55
CA GLN A 245 23.73 -31.20 -15.03
C GLN A 245 23.39 -32.66 -15.32
N PRO A 246 23.58 -33.15 -16.56
CA PRO A 246 23.52 -34.57 -16.81
C PRO A 246 24.63 -35.21 -15.97
N ASN A 247 24.18 -36.05 -15.04
CA ASN A 247 25.00 -36.89 -14.18
C ASN A 247 26.03 -37.61 -15.06
N GLN A 248 27.30 -37.20 -15.01
CA GLN A 248 28.37 -37.97 -15.64
C GLN A 248 28.65 -39.17 -14.72
N GLN A 249 28.18 -40.32 -15.17
CA GLN A 249 28.62 -41.64 -14.71
C GLN A 249 30.03 -41.92 -15.21
#